data_AF-A0A1B6HE55-F1
#
_entry.id   AF-A0A1B6HE55-F1
#
_cell.length_a   1.000
_cell.length_b   1.000
_cell.length_c   1.000
_cell.angle_alpha   90.00
_cell.angle_beta   90.00
_cell.angle_gamma   90.00
#
_symmetry.space_group_name_H-M   'P 1'
#
loop_
_entity.id
_entity.type
_entity.pdbx_description
1 polymer ?
#
loop_
_entity_poly.entity_id
_entity_poly.type
_entity_poly.pdbx_seq_one_letter_code
_entity_poly.pdbx_strand_id
1 'polypeptide(L)'
;CREAFKSLNILTIVGLYIKEVVMYVDGEDLLRGSDLHTYCTRNANLYNLPAHRLTQYEKKTTYKGAKFFNRLPRDIRTGSGSKLKSRLHSWLAERPFYSINEFLQHD
;
A
#
# COMPACT_ATOMS: atom_id res chain seq x y z
N CYS A 1 -1.12 -23.47 6.19
CA CYS A 1 -1.54 -22.85 4.91
C CYS A 1 -0.57 -21.79 4.38
N ARG A 2 0.19 -21.06 5.23
CA ARG A 2 1.10 -20.00 4.79
C ARG A 2 2.03 -20.41 3.64
N GLU A 3 2.73 -21.52 3.81
CA GLU A 3 3.62 -22.06 2.78
C GLU A 3 2.91 -22.45 1.49
N ALA A 4 1.65 -22.92 1.56
CA ALA A 4 0.88 -23.27 0.38
C ALA A 4 0.49 -22.04 -0.46
N PHE A 5 0.09 -20.93 0.17
CA PHE A 5 -0.16 -19.68 -0.55
C PHE A 5 1.10 -19.16 -1.25
N LYS A 6 2.23 -19.24 -0.55
CA LYS A 6 3.54 -18.85 -1.09
C LYS A 6 3.98 -19.75 -2.24
N SER A 7 3.91 -21.07 -2.08
CA SER A 7 4.35 -22.04 -3.10
C SER A 7 3.47 -22.02 -4.35
N LEU A 8 2.17 -21.75 -4.19
CA LEU A 8 1.22 -21.63 -5.31
C LEU A 8 1.19 -20.21 -5.91
N ASN A 9 1.92 -19.25 -5.34
CA ASN A 9 1.91 -17.84 -5.76
C ASN A 9 0.49 -17.22 -5.73
N ILE A 10 -0.30 -17.60 -4.73
CA ILE A 10 -1.67 -17.14 -4.52
C ILE A 10 -1.68 -16.11 -3.39
N LEU A 11 -2.46 -15.05 -3.57
CA LEU A 11 -2.68 -14.05 -2.53
C LEU A 11 -3.72 -14.53 -1.51
N THR A 12 -3.48 -14.22 -0.24
CA THR A 12 -4.52 -14.32 0.79
C THR A 12 -5.62 -13.30 0.51
N ILE A 13 -6.80 -13.45 1.14
CA ILE A 13 -7.88 -12.45 1.05
C ILE A 13 -7.40 -11.06 1.49
N VAL A 14 -6.52 -11.00 2.49
CA VAL A 14 -5.92 -9.73 2.96
C VAL A 14 -4.94 -9.18 1.93
N GLY A 15 -4.11 -10.02 1.31
CA GLY A 15 -3.23 -9.62 0.22
C GLY A 15 -4.01 -9.07 -0.97
N LEU A 16 -5.12 -9.71 -1.36
CA LEU A 16 -6.03 -9.21 -2.39
C LEU A 16 -6.59 -7.83 -2.02
N TYR A 17 -7.10 -7.69 -0.80
CA TYR A 17 -7.61 -6.40 -0.32
C TYR A 17 -6.56 -5.30 -0.34
N ILE A 18 -5.35 -5.55 0.18
CA ILE A 18 -4.24 -4.58 0.17
C ILE A 18 -3.91 -4.18 -1.27
N LYS A 19 -3.76 -5.17 -2.17
CA LYS A 19 -3.45 -4.93 -3.58
C LYS A 19 -4.49 -4.04 -4.25
N GLU A 20 -5.77 -4.35 -4.11
CA GLU A 20 -6.84 -3.58 -4.77
C GLU A 20 -6.94 -2.16 -4.23
N VAL A 21 -6.85 -1.96 -2.90
CA VAL A 21 -6.93 -0.61 -2.31
C VAL A 21 -5.68 0.22 -2.65
N VAL A 22 -4.50 -0.39 -2.76
CA VAL A 22 -3.29 0.30 -3.23
C VAL A 22 -3.41 0.68 -4.71
N MET A 23 -3.89 -0.23 -5.56
CA MET A 23 -4.08 0.06 -6.98
C MET A 23 -5.17 1.11 -7.21
N TYR A 24 -6.20 1.14 -6.36
CA TYR A 24 -7.21 2.18 -6.37
C TYR A 24 -6.57 3.56 -6.17
N VAL A 25 -5.77 3.76 -5.11
CA VAL A 25 -5.15 5.07 -4.86
C VAL A 25 -4.05 5.43 -5.86
N ASP A 26 -3.40 4.46 -6.49
CA ASP A 26 -2.41 4.71 -7.55
C ASP A 26 -3.05 5.29 -8.83
N GLY A 27 -4.35 5.06 -9.04
CA GLY A 27 -5.13 5.66 -10.13
C GLY A 27 -5.80 6.99 -9.76
N GLU A 28 -5.72 7.43 -8.50
CA GLU A 28 -6.37 8.65 -8.01
C GLU A 28 -5.36 9.80 -7.87
N ASP A 29 -5.82 11.03 -8.05
CA ASP A 29 -5.01 12.24 -7.86
C ASP A 29 -4.98 12.67 -6.39
N LEU A 30 -4.27 11.89 -5.57
CA LEU A 30 -4.10 12.18 -4.15
C LEU A 30 -2.80 12.94 -3.89
N LEU A 31 -2.90 13.95 -3.02
CA LEU A 31 -1.75 14.76 -2.60
C LEU A 31 -0.63 13.89 -2.02
N ARG A 32 0.59 14.16 -2.49
CA ARG A 32 1.84 13.58 -2.01
C ARG A 32 2.66 14.63 -1.26
N GLY A 33 3.70 14.17 -0.56
CA GLY A 33 4.62 15.07 0.14
C GLY A 33 5.30 16.09 -0.78
N SER A 34 5.49 15.76 -2.05
CA SER A 34 6.03 16.66 -3.09
C SER A 34 5.11 17.84 -3.41
N ASP A 35 3.80 17.68 -3.23
CA ASP A 35 2.82 18.71 -3.60
C ASP A 35 2.66 19.75 -2.50
N LEU A 36 3.06 19.40 -1.27
CA LEU A 36 2.97 20.23 -0.08
C LEU A 36 4.24 21.05 0.19
N HIS A 37 5.37 20.60 -0.35
CA HIS A 37 6.67 21.20 -0.08
C HIS A 37 7.47 21.37 -1.36
N THR A 38 8.07 22.56 -1.53
CA THR A 38 8.88 22.92 -2.70
C THR A 38 10.31 22.35 -2.66
N TYR A 39 10.68 21.67 -1.58
CA TYR A 39 12.00 21.06 -1.39
C TYR A 39 11.91 19.54 -1.22
N CYS A 40 12.96 18.83 -1.57
CA CYS A 40 13.00 17.37 -1.50
C CYS A 40 12.95 16.89 -0.04
N THR A 41 11.82 16.33 0.37
CA THR A 41 11.71 15.61 1.65
C THR A 41 11.95 14.11 1.43
N ARG A 42 12.45 13.40 2.45
CA ARG A 42 12.61 11.94 2.42
C ARG A 42 11.31 11.20 2.08
N ASN A 43 10.16 11.82 2.36
CA ASN A 43 8.83 11.30 2.17
C ASN A 43 8.07 11.96 1.00
N ALA A 44 8.76 12.67 0.10
CA ALA A 44 8.11 13.42 -0.99
C ALA A 44 7.20 12.54 -1.85
N ASN A 45 7.59 11.29 -2.10
CA ASN A 45 6.81 10.35 -2.91
C ASN A 45 5.73 9.58 -2.13
N LEU A 46 5.55 9.85 -0.83
CA LEU A 46 4.49 9.24 -0.03
C LEU A 46 3.22 10.07 -0.12
N TYR A 47 2.08 9.40 -0.04
CA TYR A 47 0.80 10.06 0.06
C TYR A 47 0.70 10.83 1.38
N ASN A 48 0.11 12.01 1.33
CA ASN A 48 -0.22 12.76 2.53
C ASN A 48 -1.36 12.05 3.29
N LEU A 49 -1.15 11.82 4.59
CA LEU A 49 -2.18 11.28 5.48
C LEU A 49 -2.62 12.39 6.43
N PRO A 50 -3.70 13.14 6.11
CA PRO A 50 -4.12 14.27 6.91
C PRO A 50 -4.55 13.83 8.32
N ALA A 51 -4.20 14.64 9.32
CA ALA A 51 -4.66 14.46 10.68
C ALA A 51 -6.20 14.58 10.74
N HIS A 52 -6.83 13.70 11.50
CA HIS A 52 -8.28 13.61 11.58
C HIS A 52 -8.71 13.06 12.96
N ARG A 53 -9.90 13.45 13.40
CA ARG A 53 -10.44 13.06 14.72
C ARG A 53 -11.27 11.78 14.69
N LEU A 54 -11.90 11.47 13.56
CA LEU A 54 -12.88 10.38 13.44
C LEU A 54 -12.24 9.11 12.91
N THR A 55 -12.33 8.01 13.65
CA THR A 55 -11.87 6.68 13.21
C THR A 55 -12.56 6.20 11.92
N GLN A 56 -13.76 6.70 11.63
CA GLN A 56 -14.45 6.43 10.37
C GLN A 56 -13.71 6.99 9.16
N TYR A 57 -12.97 8.10 9.31
CA TYR A 57 -12.14 8.64 8.24
C TYR A 57 -11.05 7.65 7.83
N GLU A 58 -10.50 6.90 8.81
CA GLU A 58 -9.51 5.87 8.53
C GLU A 58 -10.05 4.68 7.73
N LYS A 59 -11.38 4.50 7.66
CA LYS A 59 -12.02 3.42 6.91
C LYS A 59 -12.20 3.76 5.43
N LYS A 60 -12.03 5.03 5.03
CA LYS A 60 -12.10 5.43 3.62
C LYS A 60 -11.05 4.70 2.81
N THR A 61 -11.42 4.22 1.63
CA THR A 61 -10.53 3.50 0.71
C THR A 61 -9.31 4.34 0.34
N THR A 62 -9.50 5.64 0.09
CA THR A 62 -8.40 6.59 -0.17
C THR A 62 -7.41 6.65 0.98
N TYR A 63 -7.89 6.77 2.23
CA TYR A 63 -7.02 6.82 3.40
C TYR A 63 -6.31 5.48 3.66
N LYS A 64 -7.03 4.35 3.61
CA LYS A 64 -6.44 3.01 3.78
C LYS A 64 -5.40 2.72 2.69
N GLY A 65 -5.71 3.02 1.44
CA GLY A 65 -4.81 2.79 0.31
C GLY A 65 -3.55 3.62 0.41
N ALA A 66 -3.69 4.91 0.73
CA ALA A 66 -2.56 5.79 0.98
C ALA A 66 -1.69 5.26 2.14
N LYS A 67 -2.32 4.83 3.24
CA LYS A 67 -1.63 4.25 4.39
C LYS A 67 -0.90 2.95 4.03
N PHE A 68 -1.51 2.09 3.22
CA PHE A 68 -0.89 0.85 2.76
C PHE A 68 0.28 1.11 1.82
N PHE A 69 0.10 1.99 0.83
CA PHE A 69 1.15 2.38 -0.10
C PHE A 69 2.36 2.95 0.65
N ASN A 70 2.14 3.83 1.62
CA ASN A 70 3.21 4.43 2.41
C ASN A 70 4.01 3.40 3.21
N ARG A 71 3.41 2.25 3.56
CA ARG A 71 4.08 1.15 4.27
C ARG A 71 4.90 0.24 3.37
N LEU A 72 4.71 0.31 2.05
CA LEU A 72 5.45 -0.54 1.10
C LEU A 72 6.94 -0.13 1.04
N PRO A 73 7.84 -1.11 0.86
CA PRO A 73 9.24 -0.87 0.49
C PRO A 73 9.41 0.04 -0.74
N ARG A 74 10.50 0.82 -0.76
CA ARG A 74 10.74 1.86 -1.78
C ARG A 74 10.84 1.29 -3.19
N ASP A 75 11.43 0.12 -3.35
CA ASP A 75 11.58 -0.62 -4.61
C ASP A 75 10.22 -0.99 -5.25
N ILE A 76 9.22 -1.31 -4.42
CA ILE A 76 7.85 -1.58 -4.89
C ILE A 76 7.16 -0.28 -5.32
N ARG A 77 7.30 0.78 -4.51
CA ARG A 77 6.70 2.11 -4.78
C ARG A 77 7.27 2.79 -6.02
N THR A 78 8.37 2.28 -6.58
CA THR A 78 9.05 2.92 -7.73
C THR A 78 8.34 2.57 -9.04
N GLY A 79 7.39 3.41 -9.44
CA GLY A 79 6.56 3.24 -10.63
C GLY A 79 5.07 3.27 -10.28
N SER A 80 4.22 3.29 -11.31
CA SER A 80 2.76 3.29 -11.18
C SER A 80 2.13 2.31 -12.18
N GLY A 81 0.82 2.11 -12.07
CA GLY A 81 0.00 1.29 -12.95
C GLY A 81 0.44 -0.17 -12.97
N SER A 82 0.67 -0.71 -14.17
CA SER A 82 1.01 -2.12 -14.37
C SER A 82 2.31 -2.54 -13.66
N LYS A 83 3.31 -1.65 -13.60
CA LYS A 83 4.60 -1.93 -12.94
C LYS A 83 4.42 -2.10 -11.44
N LEU A 84 3.68 -1.17 -10.80
CA LEU A 84 3.34 -1.27 -9.39
C LEU A 84 2.50 -2.53 -9.13
N LYS A 85 1.47 -2.77 -9.94
CA LYS A 85 0.57 -3.93 -9.81
C LYS A 85 1.33 -5.26 -9.82
N SER A 86 2.27 -5.42 -10.75
CA SER A 86 3.07 -6.64 -10.87
C SER A 86 4.01 -6.84 -9.66
N ARG A 87 4.78 -5.81 -9.29
CA ARG A 87 5.70 -5.89 -8.14
C ARG A 87 4.98 -6.11 -6.83
N LEU A 88 3.87 -5.39 -6.62
CA LEU A 88 3.04 -5.53 -5.43
C LEU A 88 2.45 -6.93 -5.32
N HIS A 89 1.97 -7.50 -6.42
CA HIS A 89 1.47 -8.88 -6.43
C HIS A 89 2.56 -9.87 -6.01
N SER A 90 3.73 -9.84 -6.66
CA SER A 90 4.83 -10.74 -6.31
C SER A 90 5.26 -10.59 -4.85
N TRP A 91 5.38 -9.36 -4.38
CA TRP A 91 5.80 -9.09 -3.00
C TRP A 91 4.79 -9.59 -1.95
N LEU A 92 3.49 -9.44 -2.21
CA LEU A 92 2.42 -9.95 -1.35
C LEU A 92 2.28 -11.47 -1.40
N ALA A 93 2.57 -12.10 -2.54
CA ALA A 93 2.50 -13.56 -2.68
C ALA A 93 3.67 -14.25 -1.95
N GLU A 94 4.85 -13.63 -1.92
CA GLU A 94 5.99 -14.10 -1.12
C GLU A 94 5.77 -13.94 0.39
N ARG A 95 4.90 -13.00 0.79
CA ARG A 95 4.61 -12.60 2.18
C ARG A 95 3.11 -12.68 2.45
N PRO A 96 2.54 -13.89 2.56
CA PRO A 96 1.10 -14.07 2.77
C PRO A 96 0.66 -13.53 4.13
N PHE A 97 0.10 -12.32 4.16
CA PHE A 97 -0.49 -11.69 5.35
C PHE A 97 -1.89 -12.24 5.62
N TYR A 98 -2.21 -12.54 6.88
CA TYR A 98 -3.54 -13.02 7.32
C TYR A 98 -4.35 -11.96 8.05
N SER A 99 -3.74 -10.81 8.36
CA SER A 99 -4.47 -9.64 8.87
C SER A 99 -3.85 -8.34 8.37
N ILE A 100 -4.65 -7.26 8.39
CA ILE A 100 -4.13 -5.92 8.06
C ILE A 100 -3.05 -5.50 9.07
N ASN A 101 -3.16 -5.91 10.34
CA ASN A 101 -2.19 -5.55 11.37
C ASN A 101 -0.83 -6.18 11.10
N GLU A 102 -0.81 -7.46 10.68
CA GLU A 102 0.41 -8.16 10.25
C GLU A 102 1.09 -7.41 9.10
N PHE A 103 0.32 -6.92 8.13
CA PHE A 103 0.84 -6.05 7.08
C PHE A 103 1.26 -4.66 7.56
N LEU A 104 0.69 -4.08 8.62
CA LEU A 104 1.15 -2.77 9.08
C LEU A 104 2.43 -2.86 9.96
N GLN A 105 2.68 -4.04 10.53
CA GLN A 105 3.77 -4.30 11.46
C GLN A 105 4.95 -5.08 10.85
N HIS A 106 4.91 -5.48 9.57
CA HIS A 106 6.02 -6.20 8.93
C HIS A 106 7.25 -5.31 8.79
N ASP A 107 8.46 -5.78 9.11
CA ASP A 107 9.69 -4.98 8.94
C ASP A 107 9.97 -4.64 7.47
#